data_AF-J7SB33-F1
#
_entry.id   AF-J7SB33-F1
#
_cell.length_a   1.000
_cell.length_b   1.000
_cell.length_c   1.000
_cell.angle_alpha   90.00
_cell.angle_beta   90.00
_cell.angle_gamma   90.00
#
_symmetry.space_group_name_H-M   'P 1'
#
loop_
_entity.id
_entity.type
_entity.pdbx_description
1 polymer ?
#
loop_
_entity_poly.entity_id
_entity_poly.type
_entity_poly.pdbx_seq_one_letter_code
_entity_poly.pdbx_strand_id
1 'polypeptide(L)'
;MRVRKRTSKRTSTRMREGIKKKATAQRKKERKQSKTDPTWRSKNKKDPGIPASFPYKAKILEEIEAKRLQDLEMKKLQKQKKIQAREEAVRLGQTVPAQEDLEEEVDGMAALVESAQQAAAEYQGGKKGSNTDGNRSQDLDVVDYDIDFDLEEDEEGASELEKSRKAYDKIFKTVVDASDVILYVLDARDPEGTRSRKVEQAVLQSQGKRLILILNKVDLIPPSVLEQWMNVLKSSFPTIPLRAAPGATNSSSFNKKLTQSATAEALLEALKTYANNKKVKGSIVVGVIGYPNVGKSSVINAITSRRGNNSKVCPVGNQAGVTTALREIKIDSKLKILDSPGICFPSEGKSKSKTEQEAELALLSALPPKYIVDPYPSVLLLIKRLSKSDEMTDSFKRFYEVPPIPANDADTFTKHFLIHVARKRGRLGKGGIANLASAGQSVLNDWRDGKFLGWVLPNASKKSAEELGKQQESSIGSGASHAPEKVEQTTIVSEWSKEFDLDALFSNLDNTIKESRSEDAMEE
;
A
#
# COMPACT_ATOMS: atom_id res chain seq x y z
N MET A 1 -30.26 18.87 -49.27
CA MET A 1 -29.14 18.28 -48.49
C MET A 1 -27.95 18.06 -49.40
N ARG A 2 -26.78 18.66 -49.10
CA ARG A 2 -25.57 18.47 -49.90
C ARG A 2 -24.93 17.12 -49.53
N VAL A 3 -25.12 16.09 -50.36
CA VAL A 3 -24.55 14.76 -50.14
C VAL A 3 -23.04 14.81 -50.34
N ARG A 4 -22.28 14.47 -49.29
CA ARG A 4 -20.81 14.40 -49.36
C ARG A 4 -20.37 13.19 -50.17
N LYS A 5 -19.24 13.31 -50.87
CA LYS A 5 -18.66 12.22 -51.67
C LYS A 5 -18.32 11.05 -50.76
N ARG A 6 -18.94 9.89 -51.02
CA ARG A 6 -18.67 8.65 -50.28
C ARG A 6 -17.25 8.15 -50.59
N THR A 7 -16.53 7.73 -49.56
CA THR A 7 -15.22 7.08 -49.72
C THR A 7 -15.38 5.74 -50.42
N SER A 8 -14.47 5.44 -51.34
CA SER A 8 -14.47 4.18 -52.09
C SER A 8 -14.10 3.01 -51.18
N LYS A 9 -14.84 1.92 -51.27
CA LYS A 9 -14.48 0.63 -50.62
C LYS A 9 -13.44 -0.17 -51.40
N ARG A 10 -13.03 0.28 -52.60
CA ARG A 10 -11.99 -0.40 -53.39
C ARG A 10 -10.62 -0.17 -52.77
N THR A 11 -9.96 -1.26 -52.36
CA THR A 11 -8.59 -1.22 -51.83
C THR A 11 -7.56 -1.37 -52.95
N SER A 12 -6.54 -0.51 -52.97
CA SER A 12 -5.40 -0.66 -53.88
C SER A 12 -4.60 -1.92 -53.56
N THR A 13 -3.94 -2.49 -54.57
CA THR A 13 -3.03 -3.63 -54.41
C THR A 13 -1.88 -3.30 -53.45
N ARG A 14 -1.32 -2.08 -53.55
CA ARG A 14 -0.31 -1.57 -52.62
C ARG A 14 -0.77 -1.58 -51.16
N MET A 15 -2.01 -1.19 -50.88
CA MET A 15 -2.57 -1.22 -49.52
C MET A 15 -2.76 -2.66 -49.02
N ARG A 16 -3.28 -3.56 -49.86
CA ARG A 16 -3.44 -4.99 -49.52
C ARG A 16 -2.11 -5.67 -49.20
N GLU A 17 -1.10 -5.47 -50.04
CA GLU A 17 0.24 -6.03 -49.82
C GLU A 17 0.93 -5.40 -48.60
N GLY A 18 0.72 -4.10 -48.36
CA GLY A 18 1.19 -3.42 -47.15
C GLY A 18 0.57 -3.99 -45.86
N ILE A 19 -0.73 -4.30 -45.86
CA ILE A 19 -1.42 -4.93 -44.72
C ILE A 19 -0.87 -6.33 -44.47
N LYS A 20 -0.69 -7.16 -45.52
CA LYS A 20 -0.09 -8.50 -45.37
C LYS A 20 1.31 -8.45 -44.76
N LYS A 21 2.17 -7.52 -45.24
CA LYS A 21 3.52 -7.33 -44.70
C LYS A 21 3.49 -6.85 -43.24
N LYS A 22 2.59 -5.93 -42.89
CA LYS A 22 2.42 -5.48 -41.49
C LYS A 22 1.93 -6.61 -40.58
N ALA A 23 0.94 -7.39 -41.00
CA ALA A 23 0.40 -8.50 -40.21
C ALA A 23 1.44 -9.60 -39.98
N THR A 24 2.23 -9.95 -41.00
CA THR A 24 3.31 -10.94 -40.86
C THR A 24 4.44 -10.43 -39.96
N ALA A 25 4.82 -9.15 -40.06
CA ALA A 25 5.79 -8.53 -39.16
C ALA A 25 5.30 -8.51 -37.71
N GLN A 26 4.02 -8.17 -37.50
CA GLN A 26 3.40 -8.17 -36.16
C GLN A 26 3.38 -9.57 -35.54
N ARG A 27 2.93 -10.60 -36.27
CA ARG A 27 2.97 -12.00 -35.79
C ARG A 27 4.38 -12.46 -35.44
N LYS A 28 5.39 -12.06 -36.22
CA LYS A 28 6.80 -12.36 -35.90
C LYS A 28 7.25 -11.65 -34.62
N LYS A 29 6.83 -10.40 -34.41
CA LYS A 29 7.12 -9.64 -33.18
C LYS A 29 6.43 -10.26 -31.97
N GLU A 30 5.15 -10.60 -32.06
CA GLU A 30 4.37 -11.27 -31.01
C GLU A 30 4.98 -12.62 -30.63
N ARG A 31 5.41 -13.44 -31.61
CA ARG A 31 6.09 -14.72 -31.33
C ARG A 31 7.44 -14.55 -30.63
N LYS A 32 8.16 -13.45 -30.89
CA LYS A 32 9.40 -13.14 -30.16
C LYS A 32 9.09 -12.67 -28.74
N GLN A 33 8.11 -11.78 -28.59
CA GLN A 33 7.66 -11.27 -27.29
C GLN A 33 7.08 -12.39 -26.42
N SER A 34 6.33 -13.34 -26.98
CA SER A 34 5.74 -14.46 -26.24
C SER A 34 6.77 -15.44 -25.66
N LYS A 35 8.02 -15.42 -26.14
CA LYS A 35 9.13 -16.21 -25.59
C LYS A 35 9.84 -15.51 -24.44
N THR A 36 9.73 -14.18 -24.38
CA THR A 36 10.35 -13.32 -23.36
C THR A 36 9.31 -12.76 -22.38
N ASP A 37 8.05 -13.17 -22.51
CA ASP A 37 6.95 -12.71 -21.69
C ASP A 37 7.03 -13.42 -20.31
N PRO A 38 7.31 -12.72 -19.21
CA PRO A 38 7.44 -13.30 -17.88
C PRO A 38 6.08 -13.62 -17.24
N THR A 39 4.98 -13.48 -17.98
CA THR A 39 3.65 -13.87 -17.53
C THR A 39 3.61 -15.37 -17.27
N TRP A 40 3.49 -15.73 -15.99
CA TRP A 40 3.44 -17.09 -15.49
C TRP A 40 2.34 -17.90 -16.21
N ARG A 41 2.75 -18.81 -17.10
CA ARG A 41 1.85 -19.80 -17.69
C ARG A 41 1.71 -20.94 -16.69
N SER A 42 0.67 -20.91 -15.85
CA SER A 42 0.35 -22.07 -15.03
C SER A 42 0.22 -23.28 -15.96
N LYS A 43 0.97 -24.35 -15.72
CA LYS A 43 0.81 -25.61 -16.47
C LYS A 43 -0.62 -26.17 -16.31
N ASN A 44 -1.28 -25.78 -15.23
CA ASN A 44 -2.65 -26.13 -14.93
C ASN A 44 -3.59 -25.10 -15.55
N LYS A 45 -4.45 -25.54 -16.47
CA LYS A 45 -5.56 -24.72 -16.96
C LYS A 45 -6.53 -24.49 -15.80
N LYS A 46 -6.87 -23.23 -15.51
CA LYS A 46 -7.99 -22.93 -14.60
C LYS A 46 -9.28 -23.41 -15.27
N ASP A 47 -9.92 -24.42 -14.68
CA ASP A 47 -11.22 -24.90 -15.11
C ASP A 47 -12.29 -23.86 -14.74
N PRO A 48 -13.12 -23.38 -15.68
CA PRO A 48 -14.22 -22.46 -15.38
C PRO A 48 -15.31 -23.06 -14.48
N GLY A 49 -15.29 -24.38 -14.22
CA GLY A 49 -16.21 -25.04 -13.28
C GLY A 49 -17.64 -25.14 -13.80
N ILE A 50 -18.58 -25.48 -12.92
CA ILE A 50 -20.01 -25.64 -13.27
C ILE A 50 -20.71 -24.27 -13.19
N PRO A 51 -21.26 -23.75 -14.31
CA PRO A 51 -21.95 -22.47 -14.32
C PRO A 51 -23.15 -22.43 -13.35
N ALA A 52 -23.37 -21.27 -12.72
CA ALA A 52 -24.45 -21.09 -11.74
C ALA A 52 -25.86 -21.27 -12.31
N SER A 53 -26.06 -21.02 -13.60
CA SER A 53 -27.36 -21.15 -14.28
C SER A 53 -27.76 -22.58 -14.61
N PHE A 54 -26.93 -23.59 -14.28
CA PHE A 54 -27.20 -24.97 -14.64
C PHE A 54 -28.28 -25.59 -13.71
N PRO A 55 -29.45 -26.01 -14.24
CA PRO A 55 -30.61 -26.42 -13.42
C PRO A 55 -30.38 -27.62 -12.49
N TYR A 56 -29.44 -28.50 -12.84
CA TYR A 56 -29.12 -29.70 -12.06
C TYR A 56 -27.74 -29.62 -11.37
N LYS A 57 -27.25 -28.40 -11.10
CA LYS A 57 -25.94 -28.18 -10.45
C LYS A 57 -25.81 -28.96 -9.13
N ALA A 58 -26.86 -28.97 -8.30
CA ALA A 58 -26.88 -29.69 -7.03
C ALA A 58 -26.66 -31.20 -7.19
N LYS A 59 -27.35 -31.83 -8.17
CA LYS A 59 -27.19 -33.27 -8.45
C LYS A 59 -25.76 -33.61 -8.91
N ILE A 60 -25.15 -32.75 -9.72
CA ILE A 60 -23.77 -32.96 -10.17
C ILE A 60 -22.79 -32.85 -8.99
N LEU A 61 -23.01 -31.92 -8.06
CA LEU A 61 -22.17 -31.79 -6.87
C LEU A 61 -22.28 -33.03 -5.96
N GLU A 62 -23.49 -33.54 -5.72
CA GLU A 62 -23.72 -34.77 -4.96
C GLU A 62 -23.04 -35.99 -5.62
N GLU A 63 -23.11 -36.11 -6.94
CA GLU A 63 -22.45 -37.19 -7.69
C GLU A 63 -20.92 -37.11 -7.59
N ILE A 64 -20.36 -35.90 -7.64
CA ILE A 64 -18.91 -35.67 -7.45
C ILE A 64 -18.46 -36.04 -6.04
N GLU A 65 -19.24 -35.68 -5.01
CA GLU A 65 -18.93 -36.02 -3.61
C GLU A 65 -19.01 -37.51 -3.35
N ALA A 66 -20.07 -38.18 -3.84
CA ALA A 66 -20.22 -39.62 -3.73
C ALA A 66 -19.05 -40.36 -4.39
N LYS A 67 -18.61 -39.90 -5.57
CA LYS A 67 -17.47 -40.47 -6.28
C LYS A 67 -16.16 -40.28 -5.51
N ARG A 68 -15.92 -39.09 -4.93
CA ARG A 68 -14.74 -38.83 -4.08
C ARG A 68 -14.70 -39.72 -2.84
N LEU A 69 -15.84 -39.96 -2.19
CA LEU A 69 -15.93 -40.86 -1.03
C LEU A 69 -15.59 -42.30 -1.41
N GLN A 70 -16.13 -42.79 -2.53
CA GLN A 70 -15.82 -44.13 -3.06
C GLN A 70 -14.33 -44.28 -3.41
N ASP A 71 -13.75 -43.30 -4.09
CA ASP A 71 -12.34 -43.30 -4.46
C ASP A 71 -11.42 -43.31 -3.21
N LEU A 72 -11.77 -42.53 -2.19
CA LEU A 72 -11.05 -42.50 -0.90
C LEU A 72 -11.15 -43.83 -0.14
N GLU A 73 -12.32 -44.44 -0.10
CA GLU A 73 -12.55 -45.73 0.55
C GLU A 73 -11.77 -46.84 -0.15
N MET A 74 -11.80 -46.87 -1.49
CA MET A 74 -11.01 -47.78 -2.31
C MET A 74 -9.50 -47.61 -2.09
N LYS A 75 -9.01 -46.36 -2.02
CA LYS A 75 -7.60 -46.06 -1.75
C LYS A 75 -7.17 -46.53 -0.35
N LYS A 76 -8.03 -46.37 0.66
CA LYS A 76 -7.79 -46.87 2.04
C LYS A 76 -7.74 -48.40 2.11
N LEU A 77 -8.69 -49.08 1.46
CA LEU A 77 -8.71 -50.55 1.37
C LEU A 77 -7.47 -51.10 0.66
N GLN A 78 -7.02 -50.45 -0.42
CA GLN A 78 -5.78 -50.83 -1.10
C GLN A 78 -4.55 -50.63 -0.20
N LYS A 79 -4.47 -49.54 0.57
CA LYS A 79 -3.37 -49.30 1.51
C LYS A 79 -3.34 -50.36 2.62
N GLN A 80 -4.49 -50.71 3.19
CA GLN A 80 -4.60 -51.77 4.22
C GLN A 80 -4.21 -53.14 3.67
N LYS A 81 -4.67 -53.51 2.47
CA LYS A 81 -4.28 -54.79 1.83
C LYS A 81 -2.76 -54.86 1.56
N LYS A 82 -2.14 -53.75 1.15
CA LYS A 82 -0.68 -53.69 0.96
C LYS A 82 0.09 -53.83 2.27
N ILE A 83 -0.41 -53.24 3.37
CA ILE A 83 0.20 -53.36 4.69
C ILE A 83 0.10 -54.81 5.19
N GLN A 84 -1.09 -55.43 5.11
CA GLN A 84 -1.29 -56.83 5.52
C GLN A 84 -0.43 -57.79 4.70
N ALA A 85 -0.36 -57.62 3.37
CA ALA A 85 0.50 -58.44 2.53
C ALA A 85 2.00 -58.28 2.87
N ARG A 86 2.42 -57.06 3.28
CA ARG A 86 3.79 -56.80 3.73
C ARG A 86 4.07 -57.45 5.09
N GLU A 87 3.14 -57.38 6.04
CA GLU A 87 3.27 -58.03 7.36
C GLU A 87 3.32 -59.57 7.25
N GLU A 88 2.53 -60.16 6.37
CA GLU A 88 2.58 -61.61 6.09
C GLU A 88 3.89 -62.02 5.40
N ALA A 89 4.39 -61.22 4.45
CA ALA A 89 5.68 -61.47 3.80
C ALA A 89 6.86 -61.39 4.79
N VAL A 90 6.81 -60.45 5.75
CA VAL A 90 7.79 -60.33 6.83
C VAL A 90 7.70 -61.51 7.80
N ARG A 91 6.49 -61.98 8.15
CA ARG A 91 6.28 -63.18 8.97
C ARG A 91 6.82 -64.47 8.33
N LEU A 92 6.78 -64.57 7.01
CA LEU A 92 7.29 -65.70 6.22
C LEU A 92 8.80 -65.67 5.98
N GLY A 93 9.53 -64.68 6.50
CA GLY A 93 10.99 -64.63 6.48
C GLY A 93 11.60 -64.35 5.11
N GLN A 94 10.84 -63.78 4.17
CA GLN A 94 11.35 -63.35 2.87
C GLN A 94 11.97 -61.94 2.96
N THR A 95 13.17 -61.77 2.38
CA THR A 95 13.84 -60.47 2.27
C THR A 95 13.09 -59.56 1.29
N VAL A 96 12.51 -58.48 1.81
CA VAL A 96 11.82 -57.46 1.00
C VAL A 96 12.86 -56.42 0.53
N PRO A 97 13.00 -56.14 -0.78
CA PRO A 97 13.90 -55.10 -1.25
C PRO A 97 13.43 -53.73 -0.73
N ALA A 98 14.39 -52.90 -0.32
CA ALA A 98 14.12 -51.52 0.00
C ALA A 98 13.93 -50.71 -1.29
N GLN A 99 12.87 -49.90 -1.25
CA GLN A 99 12.66 -48.64 -1.98
C GLN A 99 11.76 -48.65 -3.23
N GLU A 100 11.03 -47.52 -3.31
CA GLU A 100 10.30 -46.96 -4.45
C GLU A 100 8.94 -47.59 -4.78
N ASP A 101 7.90 -47.10 -4.10
CA ASP A 101 6.69 -46.53 -4.72
C ASP A 101 5.54 -46.54 -3.72
N LEU A 102 4.83 -45.40 -3.63
CA LEU A 102 3.51 -45.14 -3.01
C LEU A 102 3.49 -44.22 -1.78
N GLU A 103 3.90 -42.96 -1.91
CA GLU A 103 3.29 -41.86 -1.13
C GLU A 103 3.16 -40.59 -1.98
N GLU A 104 2.09 -40.50 -2.77
CA GLU A 104 1.53 -39.20 -3.17
C GLU A 104 0.29 -38.93 -2.30
N GLU A 105 0.32 -37.76 -1.65
CA GLU A 105 -0.66 -37.17 -0.71
C GLU A 105 -0.64 -37.89 0.66
N VAL A 106 -0.04 -37.39 1.73
CA VAL A 106 0.02 -36.02 2.27
C VAL A 106 1.16 -35.99 3.30
N ASP A 107 2.33 -35.43 2.99
CA ASP A 107 3.23 -34.83 4.01
C ASP A 107 4.35 -33.97 3.39
N GLY A 108 4.09 -32.68 3.19
CA GLY A 108 5.10 -31.71 2.74
C GLY A 108 6.16 -31.39 3.80
N MET A 109 6.02 -31.87 5.03
CA MET A 109 6.95 -31.57 6.14
C MET A 109 8.19 -32.46 6.09
N ALA A 110 8.03 -33.74 5.74
CA ALA A 110 9.10 -34.73 5.80
C ALA A 110 10.15 -34.54 4.69
N ALA A 111 9.70 -34.26 3.45
CA ALA A 111 10.59 -33.96 2.33
C ALA A 111 11.41 -32.67 2.55
N LEU A 112 10.85 -31.71 3.28
CA LEU A 112 11.53 -30.46 3.63
C LEU A 112 12.61 -30.68 4.70
N VAL A 113 12.35 -31.56 5.67
CA VAL A 113 13.30 -31.94 6.72
C VAL A 113 14.44 -32.78 6.14
N GLU A 114 14.15 -33.68 5.20
CA GLU A 114 15.16 -34.50 4.53
C GLU A 114 16.04 -33.65 3.58
N SER A 115 15.45 -32.71 2.84
CA SER A 115 16.20 -31.74 2.03
C SER A 115 17.06 -30.81 2.89
N ALA A 116 16.57 -30.38 4.05
CA ALA A 116 17.34 -29.58 5.00
C ALA A 116 18.50 -30.36 5.64
N GLN A 117 18.32 -31.66 5.89
CA GLN A 117 19.37 -32.54 6.42
C GLN A 117 20.43 -32.87 5.38
N GLN A 118 20.05 -33.09 4.11
CA GLN A 118 20.99 -33.29 3.01
C GLN A 118 21.80 -32.02 2.73
N ALA A 119 21.17 -30.84 2.72
CA ALA A 119 21.86 -29.56 2.57
C ALA A 119 22.81 -29.26 3.75
N ALA A 120 22.47 -29.71 4.97
CA ALA A 120 23.34 -29.60 6.14
C ALA A 120 24.54 -30.58 6.08
N ALA A 121 24.34 -31.78 5.54
CA ALA A 121 25.40 -32.77 5.35
C ALA A 121 26.40 -32.34 4.25
N GLU A 122 25.92 -31.74 3.15
CA GLU A 122 26.75 -31.17 2.09
C GLU A 122 27.57 -29.96 2.58
N TYR A 123 27.05 -29.21 3.55
CA TYR A 123 27.78 -28.07 4.16
C TYR A 123 28.86 -28.53 5.16
N GLN A 124 28.70 -29.69 5.80
CA GLN A 124 29.69 -30.25 6.74
C GLN A 124 30.81 -31.06 6.03
N GLY A 125 30.56 -31.54 4.82
CA GLY A 125 31.53 -32.27 3.98
C GLY A 125 32.52 -31.37 3.25
N GLY A 126 33.42 -30.70 3.97
CA GLY A 126 34.44 -29.84 3.39
C GLY A 126 35.41 -30.57 2.44
N LYS A 127 35.38 -30.23 1.14
CA LYS A 127 36.56 -30.33 0.25
C LYS A 127 36.61 -29.15 -0.72
N LYS A 128 37.72 -28.40 -0.63
CA LYS A 128 38.10 -27.26 -1.47
C LYS A 128 38.39 -27.68 -2.92
N GLY A 129 37.93 -26.85 -3.86
CA GLY A 129 38.72 -26.39 -5.01
C GLY A 129 38.19 -26.73 -6.40
N SER A 130 37.58 -25.76 -7.10
CA SER A 130 38.24 -25.08 -8.24
C SER A 130 37.35 -23.95 -8.79
N ASN A 131 38.00 -22.83 -9.10
CA ASN A 131 37.51 -21.60 -9.72
C ASN A 131 36.33 -21.72 -10.70
N THR A 132 35.27 -20.95 -10.45
CA THR A 132 34.60 -20.18 -11.51
C THR A 132 33.89 -18.98 -10.88
N ASP A 133 34.36 -17.78 -11.19
CA ASP A 133 33.69 -16.52 -10.88
C ASP A 133 32.31 -16.49 -11.56
N GLY A 134 31.26 -16.42 -10.75
CA GLY A 134 29.87 -16.37 -11.20
C GLY A 134 29.00 -15.72 -10.14
N ASN A 135 28.83 -14.40 -10.28
CA ASN A 135 27.94 -13.50 -9.57
C ASN A 135 26.63 -14.17 -9.09
N ARG A 136 26.57 -14.63 -7.83
CA ARG A 136 25.32 -15.07 -7.17
C ARG A 136 24.59 -13.83 -6.65
N SER A 137 23.69 -13.28 -7.47
CA SER A 137 22.64 -12.38 -6.97
C SER A 137 21.78 -13.15 -5.97
N GLN A 138 21.80 -12.74 -4.71
CA GLN A 138 20.84 -13.21 -3.70
C GLN A 138 19.47 -12.62 -4.04
N ASP A 139 18.65 -13.37 -4.76
CA ASP A 139 17.24 -13.02 -4.95
C ASP A 139 16.52 -13.06 -3.59
N LEU A 140 15.70 -12.06 -3.29
CA LEU A 140 14.94 -11.99 -2.04
C LEU A 140 13.83 -13.06 -2.06
N ASP A 141 13.74 -13.85 -1.00
CA ASP A 141 12.61 -14.77 -0.80
C ASP A 141 11.34 -13.93 -0.55
N VAL A 142 10.46 -13.84 -1.54
CA VAL A 142 9.13 -13.22 -1.44
C VAL A 142 8.10 -14.33 -1.40
N VAL A 143 7.33 -14.39 -0.31
CA VAL A 143 6.22 -15.33 -0.15
C VAL A 143 4.92 -14.54 -0.16
N ASP A 144 4.11 -14.77 -1.19
CA ASP A 144 2.76 -14.23 -1.28
C ASP A 144 1.81 -15.20 -0.55
N TYR A 145 1.09 -14.70 0.45
CA TYR A 145 0.00 -15.45 1.07
C TYR A 145 -1.29 -15.07 0.37
N ASP A 146 -1.78 -15.98 -0.48
CA ASP A 146 -3.16 -15.96 -0.95
C ASP A 146 -4.04 -16.34 0.25
N ILE A 147 -4.45 -15.33 1.03
CA ILE A 147 -5.55 -15.52 1.95
C ILE A 147 -6.80 -15.57 1.07
N ASP A 148 -7.37 -16.77 0.90
CA ASP A 148 -8.70 -16.93 0.32
C ASP A 148 -9.66 -16.10 1.18
N PHE A 149 -10.05 -14.94 0.63
CA PHE A 149 -11.05 -14.08 1.20
C PHE A 149 -12.40 -14.72 0.87
N ASP A 150 -12.74 -15.80 1.59
CA ASP A 150 -14.10 -16.29 1.69
C ASP A 150 -14.94 -15.18 2.32
N LEU A 151 -15.37 -14.25 1.46
CA LEU A 151 -16.52 -13.40 1.72
C LEU A 151 -17.70 -14.36 1.70
N GLU A 152 -18.07 -14.90 2.86
CA GLU A 152 -19.38 -15.53 3.03
C GLU A 152 -20.40 -14.56 2.40
N GLU A 153 -21.08 -15.01 1.35
CA GLU A 153 -22.01 -14.22 0.54
C GLU A 153 -23.32 -13.90 1.30
N ASP A 154 -23.34 -14.01 2.62
CA ASP A 154 -24.56 -14.22 3.41
C ASP A 154 -25.22 -12.93 3.95
N GLU A 155 -24.84 -11.74 3.47
CA GLU A 155 -25.58 -10.51 3.79
C GLU A 155 -25.97 -9.73 2.51
N GLU A 156 -27.13 -10.08 1.95
CA GLU A 156 -27.88 -9.25 1.00
C GLU A 156 -28.30 -7.94 1.70
N GLY A 157 -27.52 -6.87 1.52
CA GLY A 157 -27.88 -5.52 1.98
C GLY A 157 -26.73 -4.69 2.56
N ALA A 158 -25.60 -5.29 2.91
CA ALA A 158 -24.43 -4.56 3.38
C ALA A 158 -23.79 -3.75 2.23
N SER A 159 -23.48 -2.48 2.50
CA SER A 159 -22.76 -1.60 1.57
C SER A 159 -21.44 -2.27 1.15
N GLU A 160 -21.02 -2.18 -0.12
CA GLU A 160 -19.69 -2.66 -0.56
C GLU A 160 -18.56 -2.09 0.32
N LEU A 161 -18.75 -0.88 0.86
CA LEU A 161 -17.83 -0.27 1.82
C LEU A 161 -17.73 -1.07 3.13
N GLU A 162 -18.82 -1.69 3.58
CA GLU A 162 -18.87 -2.55 4.79
C GLU A 162 -18.28 -3.93 4.55
N LYS A 163 -18.52 -4.52 3.37
CA LYS A 163 -17.86 -5.78 2.96
C LYS A 163 -16.34 -5.60 2.88
N SER A 164 -15.90 -4.47 2.32
CA SER A 164 -14.51 -4.02 2.38
C SER A 164 -14.01 -3.95 3.84
N ARG A 165 -14.73 -3.24 4.72
CA ARG A 165 -14.32 -3.02 6.13
C ARG A 165 -14.16 -4.32 6.92
N LYS A 166 -15.10 -5.27 6.81
CA LYS A 166 -15.01 -6.59 7.48
C LYS A 166 -13.79 -7.38 7.00
N ALA A 167 -13.55 -7.43 5.69
CA ALA A 167 -12.36 -8.09 5.13
C ALA A 167 -11.06 -7.41 5.58
N TYR A 168 -11.08 -6.08 5.71
CA TYR A 168 -9.92 -5.31 6.16
C TYR A 168 -9.61 -5.43 7.64
N ASP A 169 -10.61 -5.58 8.51
CA ASP A 169 -10.38 -5.84 9.94
C ASP A 169 -9.69 -7.19 10.17
N LYS A 170 -10.02 -8.19 9.34
CA LYS A 170 -9.33 -9.50 9.33
C LYS A 170 -7.85 -9.33 8.95
N ILE A 171 -7.56 -8.60 7.87
CA ILE A 171 -6.18 -8.31 7.43
C ILE A 171 -5.41 -7.57 8.52
N PHE A 172 -6.01 -6.53 9.11
CA PHE A 172 -5.38 -5.76 10.18
C PHE A 172 -4.98 -6.65 11.36
N LYS A 173 -5.90 -7.49 11.85
CA LYS A 173 -5.63 -8.41 12.95
C LYS A 173 -4.52 -9.39 12.59
N THR A 174 -4.57 -10.01 11.42
CA THR A 174 -3.51 -10.93 10.96
C THR A 174 -2.14 -10.26 10.92
N VAL A 175 -2.05 -9.03 10.39
CA VAL A 175 -0.78 -8.28 10.33
C VAL A 175 -0.28 -7.96 11.74
N VAL A 176 -1.17 -7.45 12.58
CA VAL A 176 -0.84 -7.08 13.95
C VAL A 176 -0.38 -8.30 14.73
N ASP A 177 -1.03 -9.45 14.59
CA ASP A 177 -0.69 -10.69 15.31
C ASP A 177 0.59 -11.35 14.81
N ALA A 178 0.88 -11.26 13.51
CA ALA A 178 2.11 -11.78 12.94
C ALA A 178 3.34 -10.88 13.16
N SER A 179 3.16 -9.63 13.62
CA SER A 179 4.23 -8.62 13.67
C SER A 179 4.70 -8.30 15.10
N ASP A 180 6.02 -8.17 15.26
CA ASP A 180 6.66 -7.66 16.48
C ASP A 180 6.71 -6.12 16.50
N VAL A 181 6.95 -5.53 15.32
CA VAL A 181 7.07 -4.09 15.12
C VAL A 181 6.10 -3.68 14.02
N ILE A 182 5.35 -2.61 14.25
CA ILE A 182 4.36 -2.09 13.33
C ILE A 182 4.80 -0.70 12.87
N LEU A 183 5.04 -0.58 11.57
CA LEU A 183 5.27 0.69 10.89
C LEU A 183 3.93 1.22 10.39
N TYR A 184 3.42 2.26 11.03
CA TYR A 184 2.18 2.91 10.65
C TYR A 184 2.48 4.12 9.74
N VAL A 185 2.23 3.94 8.45
CA VAL A 185 2.55 4.94 7.42
C VAL A 185 1.42 5.96 7.27
N LEU A 186 1.78 7.25 7.36
CA LEU A 186 0.91 8.42 7.21
C LEU A 186 1.34 9.27 6.00
N ASP A 187 0.41 10.01 5.39
CA ASP A 187 0.71 10.98 4.33
C ASP A 187 0.99 12.37 4.95
N ALA A 188 2.15 12.95 4.67
CA ALA A 188 2.60 14.22 5.24
C ALA A 188 1.67 15.41 4.95
N ARG A 189 0.86 15.35 3.89
CA ARG A 189 -0.08 16.43 3.54
C ARG A 189 -1.29 16.48 4.47
N ASP A 190 -1.69 15.34 5.03
CA ASP A 190 -2.82 15.23 5.96
C ASP A 190 -2.60 14.07 6.96
N PRO A 191 -1.69 14.23 7.93
CA PRO A 191 -1.31 13.14 8.84
C PRO A 191 -2.48 12.69 9.70
N GLU A 192 -3.27 13.62 10.27
CA GLU A 192 -4.44 13.28 11.07
C GLU A 192 -5.56 12.65 10.22
N GLY A 193 -5.75 13.07 8.96
CA GLY A 193 -6.71 12.43 8.06
C GLY A 193 -6.37 10.98 7.70
N THR A 194 -5.08 10.62 7.72
CA THR A 194 -4.59 9.25 7.47
C THR A 194 -4.32 8.45 8.76
N ARG A 195 -4.65 9.03 9.92
CA ARG A 195 -4.45 8.45 11.24
C ARG A 195 -5.76 7.91 11.83
N SER A 196 -5.69 6.84 12.61
CA SER A 196 -6.84 6.27 13.33
C SER A 196 -6.46 5.89 14.75
N ARG A 197 -7.17 6.47 15.73
CA ARG A 197 -6.91 6.23 17.16
C ARG A 197 -7.28 4.80 17.58
N LYS A 198 -8.31 4.21 16.97
CA LYS A 198 -8.68 2.81 17.19
C LYS A 198 -7.54 1.85 16.85
N VAL A 199 -6.82 2.12 15.78
CA VAL A 199 -5.69 1.31 15.33
C VAL A 199 -4.54 1.39 16.31
N GLU A 200 -4.22 2.62 16.74
CA GLU A 200 -3.20 2.86 17.76
C GLU A 200 -3.54 2.13 19.06
N GLN A 201 -4.78 2.24 19.53
CA GLN A 201 -5.26 1.55 20.72
C GLN A 201 -5.22 0.02 20.58
N ALA A 202 -5.67 -0.52 19.45
CA ALA A 202 -5.64 -1.97 19.21
C ALA A 202 -4.21 -2.54 19.19
N VAL A 203 -3.25 -1.78 18.64
CA VAL A 203 -1.83 -2.16 18.68
C VAL A 203 -1.28 -2.07 20.10
N LEU A 204 -1.61 -1.01 20.84
CA LEU A 204 -1.16 -0.84 22.23
C LEU A 204 -1.73 -1.89 23.19
N GLN A 205 -2.96 -2.35 22.95
CA GLN A 205 -3.58 -3.44 23.71
C GLN A 205 -2.90 -4.79 23.46
N SER A 206 -2.23 -4.95 22.31
CA SER A 206 -1.45 -6.14 22.01
C SER A 206 -0.11 -6.11 22.75
N GLN A 207 0.10 -7.05 23.67
CA GLN A 207 1.33 -7.10 24.47
C GLN A 207 2.57 -7.33 23.60
N GLY A 208 3.66 -6.63 23.93
CA GLY A 208 4.99 -6.85 23.34
C GLY A 208 5.20 -6.27 21.93
N LYS A 209 4.20 -5.60 21.35
CA LYS A 209 4.30 -4.98 20.02
C LYS A 209 4.77 -3.52 20.12
N ARG A 210 5.59 -3.09 19.16
CA ARG A 210 6.07 -1.70 19.08
C ARG A 210 5.41 -0.98 17.91
N LEU A 211 4.94 0.24 18.12
CA LEU A 211 4.34 1.08 17.08
C LEU A 211 5.27 2.26 16.75
N ILE A 212 5.61 2.41 15.46
CA ILE A 212 6.40 3.53 14.94
C ILE A 212 5.60 4.20 13.83
N LEU A 213 5.47 5.52 13.87
CA LEU A 213 4.84 6.29 12.82
C LEU A 213 5.86 6.62 11.72
N ILE A 214 5.49 6.41 10.47
CA ILE A 214 6.28 6.81 9.31
C ILE A 214 5.53 7.92 8.59
N LEU A 215 6.05 9.14 8.65
CA LEU A 215 5.50 10.28 7.94
C LEU A 215 6.08 10.32 6.53
N ASN A 216 5.34 9.80 5.54
CA ASN A 216 5.82 9.67 4.17
C ASN A 216 5.38 10.84 3.28
N LYS A 217 6.07 11.04 2.14
CA LYS A 217 5.83 12.13 1.16
C LYS A 217 6.16 13.51 1.71
N VAL A 218 7.20 13.58 2.54
CA VAL A 218 7.67 14.84 3.14
C VAL A 218 8.16 15.85 2.11
N ASP A 219 8.43 15.43 0.88
CA ASP A 219 8.76 16.30 -0.24
C ASP A 219 7.58 17.14 -0.76
N LEU A 220 6.34 16.84 -0.35
CA LEU A 220 5.14 17.59 -0.76
C LEU A 220 4.74 18.71 0.21
N ILE A 221 5.44 18.87 1.33
CA ILE A 221 5.14 19.89 2.34
C ILE A 221 6.38 20.75 2.67
N PRO A 222 6.20 22.03 3.03
CA PRO A 222 7.32 22.87 3.46
C PRO A 222 8.01 22.35 4.73
N PRO A 223 9.31 22.65 4.94
CA PRO A 223 10.04 22.25 6.14
C PRO A 223 9.40 22.75 7.45
N SER A 224 8.86 23.96 7.46
CA SER A 224 8.19 24.56 8.62
C SER A 224 6.94 23.77 9.05
N VAL A 225 6.19 23.24 8.08
CA VAL A 225 5.00 22.41 8.31
C VAL A 225 5.41 21.02 8.77
N LEU A 226 6.48 20.46 8.20
CA LEU A 226 7.04 19.19 8.61
C LEU A 226 7.46 19.23 10.09
N GLU A 227 8.18 20.26 10.52
CA GLU A 227 8.61 20.43 11.92
C GLU A 227 7.42 20.51 12.89
N GLN A 228 6.38 21.27 12.54
CA GLN A 228 5.15 21.35 13.35
C GLN A 228 4.47 19.99 13.51
N TRP A 229 4.35 19.22 12.43
CA TRP A 229 3.78 17.87 12.51
C TRP A 229 4.66 16.90 13.28
N MET A 230 5.98 16.97 13.09
CA MET A 230 6.93 16.14 13.81
C MET A 230 6.83 16.36 15.33
N ASN A 231 6.71 17.62 15.78
CA ASN A 231 6.54 17.93 17.21
C ASN A 231 5.25 17.33 17.78
N VAL A 232 4.13 17.41 17.04
CA VAL A 232 2.85 16.85 17.46
C VAL A 232 2.86 15.32 17.44
N LEU A 233 3.41 14.70 16.41
CA LEU A 233 3.40 13.24 16.27
C LEU A 233 4.38 12.57 17.24
N LYS A 234 5.59 13.11 17.42
CA LYS A 234 6.58 12.63 18.41
C LYS A 234 6.06 12.66 19.84
N SER A 235 5.14 13.57 20.18
CA SER A 235 4.48 13.60 21.49
C SER A 235 3.60 12.36 21.76
N SER A 236 3.10 11.71 20.70
CA SER A 236 2.27 10.52 20.81
C SER A 236 3.09 9.24 20.61
N PHE A 237 3.85 9.18 19.52
CA PHE A 237 4.59 7.98 19.11
C PHE A 237 5.90 8.36 18.41
N PRO A 238 6.91 7.49 18.47
CA PRO A 238 8.14 7.65 17.70
C PRO A 238 7.80 7.83 16.22
N THR A 239 8.25 8.93 15.62
CA THR A 239 7.85 9.32 14.26
C THR A 239 9.07 9.60 13.40
N ILE A 240 9.18 8.92 12.26
CA ILE A 240 10.27 9.08 11.31
C ILE A 240 9.72 9.68 10.00
N PRO A 241 10.24 10.83 9.54
CA PRO A 241 9.90 11.39 8.25
C PRO A 241 10.69 10.68 7.16
N LEU A 242 10.02 10.37 6.05
CA LEU A 242 10.57 9.56 4.99
C LEU A 242 10.11 10.08 3.62
N ARG A 243 11.04 10.05 2.67
CA ARG A 243 10.74 10.22 1.25
C ARG A 243 10.90 8.87 0.55
N ALA A 244 9.84 8.08 0.50
CA ALA A 244 9.93 6.70 0.03
C ALA A 244 9.86 6.52 -1.50
N ALA A 245 9.46 7.55 -2.24
CA ALA A 245 9.39 7.50 -3.70
C ALA A 245 9.85 8.82 -4.31
N PRO A 246 10.45 8.80 -5.51
CA PRO A 246 10.64 10.02 -6.27
C PRO A 246 9.27 10.61 -6.64
N GLY A 247 9.14 11.93 -6.51
CA GLY A 247 7.93 12.67 -6.89
C GLY A 247 7.63 12.59 -8.38
N ALA A 248 6.46 13.09 -8.79
CA ALA A 248 6.09 13.14 -10.19
C ALA A 248 7.07 14.00 -11.01
N THR A 249 7.24 13.70 -12.29
CA THR A 249 8.02 14.56 -13.18
C THR A 249 7.43 15.98 -13.16
N ASN A 250 8.28 16.99 -12.91
CA ASN A 250 7.92 18.41 -12.76
C ASN A 250 7.08 18.78 -11.51
N SER A 251 7.08 17.97 -10.43
CA SER A 251 6.51 18.42 -9.15
C SER A 251 7.50 19.31 -8.40
N SER A 252 7.03 20.46 -7.90
CA SER A 252 7.78 21.23 -6.89
C SER A 252 8.01 20.31 -5.69
N SER A 253 9.27 20.07 -5.34
CA SER A 253 9.65 19.17 -4.26
C SER A 253 10.39 19.96 -3.20
N PHE A 254 9.84 20.00 -2.00
CA PHE A 254 10.51 20.49 -0.80
C PHE A 254 11.46 19.44 -0.24
N ASN A 255 12.22 19.79 0.79
CA ASN A 255 13.00 18.85 1.59
C ASN A 255 13.97 17.99 0.75
N LYS A 256 14.62 18.58 -0.26
CA LYS A 256 15.51 17.86 -1.21
C LYS A 256 16.66 17.13 -0.51
N LYS A 257 17.13 17.63 0.65
CA LYS A 257 18.15 17.02 1.51
C LYS A 257 17.69 15.71 2.17
N LEU A 258 16.38 15.54 2.43
CA LEU A 258 15.80 14.28 2.90
C LEU A 258 15.71 13.29 1.73
N THR A 259 16.86 12.73 1.37
CA THR A 259 16.95 11.72 0.30
C THR A 259 16.31 10.42 0.77
N GLN A 260 15.79 9.67 -0.20
CA GLN A 260 15.25 8.32 0.01
C GLN A 260 16.28 7.40 0.66
N SER A 261 17.56 7.53 0.28
CA SER A 261 18.67 6.74 0.85
C SER A 261 18.84 7.06 2.34
N ALA A 262 19.09 8.31 2.71
CA ALA A 262 19.47 8.64 4.10
C ALA A 262 18.44 8.17 5.14
N THR A 263 17.15 8.38 4.86
CA THR A 263 16.07 8.10 5.81
C THR A 263 15.65 6.62 5.84
N ALA A 264 15.61 5.94 4.68
CA ALA A 264 15.29 4.51 4.64
C ALA A 264 16.42 3.65 5.21
N GLU A 265 17.67 4.08 5.05
CA GLU A 265 18.85 3.40 5.58
C GLU A 265 18.91 3.44 7.09
N ALA A 266 18.72 4.63 7.65
CA ALA A 266 18.56 4.89 9.07
C ALA A 266 17.50 3.96 9.69
N LEU A 267 16.32 3.88 9.06
CA LEU A 267 15.24 2.99 9.52
C LEU A 267 15.65 1.50 9.45
N LEU A 268 16.28 1.07 8.36
CA LEU A 268 16.72 -0.32 8.21
C LEU A 268 17.78 -0.70 9.25
N GLU A 269 18.73 0.20 9.52
CA GLU A 269 19.76 -0.01 10.52
C GLU A 269 19.17 -0.12 11.92
N ALA A 270 18.26 0.78 12.30
CA ALA A 270 17.54 0.71 13.57
C ALA A 270 16.78 -0.61 13.73
N LEU A 271 16.10 -1.09 12.68
CA LEU A 271 15.40 -2.38 12.68
C LEU A 271 16.35 -3.57 12.81
N LYS A 272 17.52 -3.53 12.15
CA LYS A 272 18.54 -4.58 12.26
C LYS A 272 19.18 -4.63 13.64
N THR A 273 19.48 -3.48 14.24
CA THR A 273 20.00 -3.38 15.61
C THR A 273 19.00 -3.97 16.59
N TYR A 274 17.72 -3.62 16.45
CA TYR A 274 16.64 -4.22 17.23
C TYR A 274 16.55 -5.75 17.05
N ALA A 275 16.65 -6.23 15.81
CA ALA A 275 16.65 -7.66 15.48
C ALA A 275 17.85 -8.43 16.05
N ASN A 276 19.00 -7.79 16.22
CA ASN A 276 20.17 -8.41 16.82
C ASN A 276 20.14 -8.40 18.35
N ASN A 277 19.56 -7.36 18.95
CA ASN A 277 19.49 -7.21 20.42
C ASN A 277 18.39 -8.10 21.03
N LYS A 278 17.25 -8.25 20.36
CA LYS A 278 16.18 -9.14 20.82
C LYS A 278 16.69 -10.59 20.74
N LYS A 279 16.87 -11.26 21.88
CA LYS A 279 17.28 -12.68 21.99
C LYS A 279 16.18 -13.65 21.54
N VAL A 280 15.60 -13.44 20.36
CA VAL A 280 14.57 -14.32 19.79
C VAL A 280 15.26 -15.44 19.02
N LYS A 281 14.75 -16.67 19.14
CA LYS A 281 15.24 -17.82 18.36
C LYS A 281 14.91 -17.72 16.86
N GLY A 282 14.04 -16.79 16.46
CA GLY A 282 13.56 -16.59 15.09
C GLY A 282 13.79 -15.17 14.58
N SER A 283 13.27 -14.88 13.39
CA SER A 283 13.32 -13.55 12.77
C SER A 283 12.27 -12.61 13.35
N ILE A 284 12.62 -11.33 13.52
CA ILE A 284 11.66 -10.27 13.80
C ILE A 284 10.81 -9.99 12.57
N VAL A 285 9.50 -9.87 12.77
CA VAL A 285 8.55 -9.50 11.71
C VAL A 285 8.13 -8.04 11.88
N VAL A 286 8.30 -7.26 10.81
CA VAL A 286 7.91 -5.85 10.74
C VAL A 286 6.68 -5.70 9.84
N GLY A 287 5.53 -5.41 10.42
CA GLY A 287 4.28 -5.18 9.70
C GLY A 287 4.15 -3.73 9.24
N VAL A 288 3.82 -3.50 7.96
CA VAL A 288 3.57 -2.16 7.43
C VAL A 288 2.07 -1.96 7.25
N ILE A 289 1.48 -0.99 7.98
CA ILE A 289 0.05 -0.68 7.94
C ILE A 289 -0.20 0.78 7.56
N GLY A 290 -1.44 1.08 7.16
CA GLY A 290 -1.91 2.44 6.88
C GLY A 290 -2.88 2.54 5.70
N TYR A 291 -3.40 3.74 5.48
CA TYR A 291 -4.37 4.01 4.42
C TYR A 291 -3.86 3.60 3.02
N PRO A 292 -4.75 3.33 2.06
CA PRO A 292 -4.33 3.18 0.66
C PRO A 292 -3.60 4.43 0.17
N ASN A 293 -2.65 4.28 -0.76
CA ASN A 293 -1.89 5.37 -1.39
C ASN A 293 -1.04 6.28 -0.49
N VAL A 294 -0.91 6.01 0.82
CA VAL A 294 0.07 6.71 1.69
C VAL A 294 1.53 6.37 1.33
N GLY A 295 1.74 5.27 0.60
CA GLY A 295 3.06 4.84 0.10
C GLY A 295 3.69 3.66 0.82
N LYS A 296 2.92 2.79 1.49
CA LYS A 296 3.40 1.58 2.19
C LYS A 296 4.41 0.76 1.37
N SER A 297 4.01 0.28 0.19
CA SER A 297 4.89 -0.50 -0.68
C SER A 297 6.08 0.32 -1.23
N SER A 298 5.97 1.66 -1.29
CA SER A 298 7.12 2.53 -1.59
C SER A 298 8.11 2.56 -0.43
N VAL A 299 7.65 2.61 0.82
CA VAL A 299 8.49 2.53 2.03
C VAL A 299 9.28 1.22 2.03
N ILE A 300 8.60 0.11 1.73
CA ILE A 300 9.23 -1.20 1.65
C ILE A 300 10.29 -1.24 0.55
N ASN A 301 9.95 -0.78 -0.65
CA ASN A 301 10.90 -0.70 -1.75
C ASN A 301 12.10 0.22 -1.42
N ALA A 302 11.88 1.33 -0.71
CA ALA A 302 12.97 2.21 -0.27
C ALA A 302 13.94 1.50 0.69
N ILE A 303 13.41 0.67 1.59
CA ILE A 303 14.20 -0.15 2.52
C ILE A 303 14.94 -1.29 1.77
N THR A 304 14.33 -1.90 0.75
CA THR A 304 14.89 -3.08 0.06
C THR A 304 15.85 -2.75 -1.10
N SER A 305 15.81 -1.54 -1.66
CA SER A 305 16.53 -1.17 -2.90
C SER A 305 18.07 -1.21 -2.81
N ARG A 306 18.65 -1.35 -1.61
CA ARG A 306 20.12 -1.38 -1.42
C ARG A 306 20.81 -2.70 -1.75
N ARG A 307 20.10 -3.81 -1.97
CA ARG A 307 20.72 -5.13 -2.18
C ARG A 307 21.21 -5.43 -3.61
N GLY A 308 21.58 -4.40 -4.38
CA GLY A 308 22.25 -4.56 -5.68
C GLY A 308 21.35 -4.93 -6.86
N ASN A 309 20.06 -5.17 -6.62
CA ASN A 309 19.06 -5.38 -7.66
C ASN A 309 18.14 -4.14 -7.71
N ASN A 310 18.12 -3.44 -8.86
CA ASN A 310 17.14 -2.40 -9.18
C ASN A 310 15.69 -2.93 -9.33
N SER A 311 15.40 -4.11 -8.77
CA SER A 311 14.10 -4.75 -8.84
C SER A 311 13.21 -4.22 -7.73
N LYS A 312 12.09 -3.61 -8.11
CA LYS A 312 11.03 -3.23 -7.17
C LYS A 312 10.38 -4.52 -6.66
N VAL A 313 10.53 -4.80 -5.38
CA VAL A 313 10.01 -6.01 -4.73
C VAL A 313 8.49 -5.97 -4.65
N CYS A 314 7.94 -4.80 -4.28
CA CYS A 314 6.51 -4.58 -4.22
C CYS A 314 6.02 -3.79 -5.44
N PRO A 315 4.86 -4.15 -6.02
CA PRO A 315 4.21 -3.32 -7.03
C PRO A 315 3.82 -1.98 -6.39
N VAL A 316 4.11 -0.89 -7.11
CA VAL A 316 3.76 0.47 -6.71
C VAL A 316 2.98 1.14 -7.83
N GLY A 317 1.96 1.89 -7.47
CA GLY A 317 1.15 2.65 -8.41
C GLY A 317 0.41 3.76 -7.69
N ASN A 318 0.01 4.79 -8.44
CA ASN A 318 -0.70 5.94 -7.87
C ASN A 318 -2.21 5.71 -7.75
N GLN A 319 -2.64 4.46 -7.56
CA GLN A 319 -4.05 4.07 -7.48
C GLN A 319 -4.26 3.13 -6.28
N ALA A 320 -5.40 3.30 -5.61
CA ALA A 320 -5.75 2.43 -4.49
C ALA A 320 -6.05 1.02 -5.02
N GLY A 321 -5.68 0.00 -4.25
CA GLY A 321 -5.89 -1.41 -4.61
C GLY A 321 -4.77 -2.05 -5.43
N VAL A 322 -3.59 -1.43 -5.53
CA VAL A 322 -2.39 -2.06 -6.16
C VAL A 322 -1.87 -3.24 -5.33
N THR A 323 -1.87 -3.11 -4.01
CA THR A 323 -1.53 -4.21 -3.09
C THR A 323 -2.81 -4.83 -2.58
N THR A 324 -3.10 -6.05 -3.06
CA THR A 324 -4.34 -6.80 -2.76
C THR A 324 -4.13 -7.96 -1.80
N ALA A 325 -2.91 -8.49 -1.70
CA ALA A 325 -2.55 -9.63 -0.87
C ALA A 325 -1.48 -9.25 0.16
N LEU A 326 -1.39 -10.06 1.21
CA LEU A 326 -0.32 -9.98 2.20
C LEU A 326 0.94 -10.62 1.62
N ARG A 327 2.07 -9.92 1.71
CA ARG A 327 3.36 -10.40 1.19
C ARG A 327 4.42 -10.35 2.26
N GLU A 328 5.09 -11.46 2.48
CA GLU A 328 6.24 -11.55 3.38
C GLU A 328 7.53 -11.45 2.58
N ILE A 329 8.37 -10.49 2.95
CA ILE A 329 9.62 -10.15 2.28
C ILE A 329 10.74 -10.36 3.29
N LYS A 330 11.56 -11.37 3.02
CA LYS A 330 12.71 -11.69 3.88
C LYS A 330 13.89 -10.78 3.55
N ILE A 331 14.17 -9.82 4.42
CA ILE A 331 15.30 -8.89 4.26
C ILE A 331 16.60 -9.54 4.70
N ASP A 332 16.57 -10.26 5.81
CA ASP A 332 17.71 -10.97 6.37
C ASP A 332 17.22 -12.23 7.11
N SER A 333 18.16 -13.10 7.51
CA SER A 333 17.91 -14.25 8.38
C SER A 333 17.14 -13.89 9.65
N LYS A 334 17.37 -12.69 10.20
CA LYS A 334 16.73 -12.19 11.43
C LYS A 334 15.65 -11.13 11.22
N LEU A 335 15.39 -10.69 9.99
CA LEU A 335 14.47 -9.58 9.71
C LEU A 335 13.57 -9.87 8.50
N LYS A 336 12.26 -9.79 8.73
CA LYS A 336 11.24 -9.93 7.70
C LYS A 336 10.30 -8.73 7.72
N ILE A 337 9.79 -8.36 6.56
CA ILE A 337 8.80 -7.29 6.39
C ILE A 337 7.52 -7.89 5.83
N LEU A 338 6.38 -7.55 6.43
CA LEU A 338 5.05 -7.95 5.98
C LEU A 338 4.36 -6.74 5.32
N ASP A 339 4.23 -6.77 3.98
CA ASP A 339 3.45 -5.78 3.22
C ASP A 339 1.97 -6.12 3.32
N SER A 340 1.16 -5.14 3.71
CA SER A 340 -0.29 -5.31 3.82
C SER A 340 -1.06 -4.43 2.83
N PRO A 341 -2.24 -4.89 2.37
CA PRO A 341 -3.19 -4.03 1.67
C PRO A 341 -3.48 -2.74 2.44
N GLY A 342 -3.85 -1.67 1.73
CA GLY A 342 -4.24 -0.43 2.40
C GLY A 342 -5.54 -0.59 3.18
N ILE A 343 -5.52 -0.20 4.45
CA ILE A 343 -6.67 -0.33 5.35
C ILE A 343 -7.30 1.06 5.52
N CYS A 344 -8.57 1.19 5.13
CA CYS A 344 -9.36 2.40 5.37
C CYS A 344 -10.09 2.26 6.70
N PHE A 345 -9.70 3.08 7.68
CA PHE A 345 -10.34 3.03 8.99
C PHE A 345 -11.66 3.82 8.98
N PRO A 346 -12.70 3.34 9.67
CA PRO A 346 -13.87 4.15 9.98
C PRO A 346 -13.46 5.48 10.63
N SER A 347 -13.94 6.61 10.11
CA SER A 347 -13.77 7.89 10.80
C SER A 347 -14.64 7.92 12.06
N GLU A 348 -14.07 8.32 13.19
CA GLU A 348 -14.79 8.59 14.45
C GLU A 348 -15.22 10.07 14.50
N GLY A 349 -16.14 10.45 13.63
CA GLY A 349 -16.68 11.80 13.59
C GLY A 349 -18.20 11.77 13.40
N LYS A 350 -18.89 12.75 14.04
CA LYS A 350 -20.35 13.03 13.98
C LYS A 350 -21.00 12.54 12.68
N SER A 351 -22.18 11.92 12.77
CA SER A 351 -23.01 11.44 11.63
C SER A 351 -22.86 12.30 10.37
N LYS A 352 -21.84 12.01 9.56
CA LYS A 352 -21.60 12.67 8.29
C LYS A 352 -22.47 11.98 7.26
N SER A 353 -22.96 12.72 6.29
CA SER A 353 -23.64 12.10 5.15
C SER A 353 -22.69 11.10 4.48
N LYS A 354 -23.24 9.99 3.96
CA LYS A 354 -22.48 9.00 3.18
C LYS A 354 -21.65 9.67 2.08
N THR A 355 -22.21 10.69 1.43
CA THR A 355 -21.55 11.47 0.39
C THR A 355 -20.32 12.23 0.88
N GLU A 356 -20.34 12.77 2.10
CA GLU A 356 -19.20 13.49 2.69
C GLU A 356 -18.09 12.52 3.08
N GLN A 357 -18.44 11.34 3.61
CA GLN A 357 -17.46 10.31 3.94
C GLN A 357 -16.76 9.78 2.69
N GLU A 358 -17.51 9.50 1.63
CA GLU A 358 -16.93 9.12 0.33
C GLU A 358 -16.04 10.24 -0.22
N ALA A 359 -16.45 11.50 -0.06
CA ALA A 359 -15.68 12.64 -0.52
C ALA A 359 -14.33 12.79 0.18
N GLU A 360 -14.30 12.61 1.51
CA GLU A 360 -13.08 12.63 2.33
C GLU A 360 -12.14 11.48 1.96
N LEU A 361 -12.67 10.26 1.82
CA LEU A 361 -11.88 9.10 1.41
C LEU A 361 -11.31 9.26 0.00
N ALA A 362 -12.05 9.85 -0.93
CA ALA A 362 -11.56 10.16 -2.27
C ALA A 362 -10.46 11.24 -2.24
N LEU A 363 -10.58 12.26 -1.38
CA LEU A 363 -9.56 13.30 -1.20
C LEU A 363 -8.25 12.75 -0.62
N LEU A 364 -8.36 11.79 0.32
CA LEU A 364 -7.22 11.03 0.87
C LEU A 364 -6.67 9.99 -0.12
N SER A 365 -7.24 9.88 -1.32
CA SER A 365 -6.89 8.87 -2.33
C SER A 365 -7.04 7.44 -1.82
N ALA A 366 -7.95 7.21 -0.88
CA ALA A 366 -8.22 5.90 -0.27
C ALA A 366 -9.17 5.05 -1.15
N LEU A 367 -10.00 5.69 -1.98
CA LEU A 367 -10.94 5.02 -2.89
C LEU A 367 -10.36 4.86 -4.31
N PRO A 368 -10.47 3.66 -4.91
CA PRO A 368 -10.21 3.46 -6.33
C PRO A 368 -11.09 4.37 -7.21
N PRO A 369 -10.58 4.91 -8.34
CA PRO A 369 -11.34 5.82 -9.21
C PRO A 369 -12.68 5.27 -9.71
N LYS A 370 -12.80 3.95 -9.85
CA LYS A 370 -14.05 3.27 -10.25
C LYS A 370 -15.22 3.48 -9.27
N TYR A 371 -14.92 3.76 -8.01
CA TYR A 371 -15.92 3.96 -6.96
C TYR A 371 -16.23 5.43 -6.71
N ILE A 372 -15.51 6.36 -7.35
CA ILE A 372 -15.77 7.79 -7.24
C ILE A 372 -16.84 8.14 -8.28
N VAL A 373 -18.11 8.05 -7.86
CA VAL A 373 -19.26 8.35 -8.74
C VAL A 373 -19.35 9.85 -9.01
N ASP A 374 -19.23 10.66 -7.94
CA ASP A 374 -19.23 12.12 -8.03
C ASP A 374 -17.97 12.70 -7.35
N PRO A 375 -17.00 13.23 -8.13
CA PRO A 375 -15.82 13.86 -7.57
C PRO A 375 -16.06 15.31 -7.11
N TYR A 376 -17.23 15.90 -7.39
CA TYR A 376 -17.51 17.30 -7.08
C TYR A 376 -17.36 17.63 -5.58
N PRO A 377 -17.95 16.86 -4.64
CA PRO A 377 -17.80 17.12 -3.21
C PRO A 377 -16.35 17.02 -2.73
N SER A 378 -15.56 16.10 -3.27
CA SER A 378 -14.14 15.97 -2.95
C SER A 378 -13.33 17.18 -3.41
N VAL A 379 -13.62 17.71 -4.60
CA VAL A 379 -12.96 18.93 -5.11
C VAL A 379 -13.37 20.14 -4.29
N LEU A 380 -14.63 20.23 -3.85
CA LEU A 380 -15.08 21.30 -2.96
C LEU A 380 -14.31 21.28 -1.63
N LEU A 381 -14.13 20.09 -1.02
CA LEU A 381 -13.33 19.94 0.20
C LEU A 381 -11.86 20.32 -0.03
N LEU A 382 -11.30 19.95 -1.18
CA LEU A 382 -9.94 20.35 -1.57
C LEU A 382 -9.82 21.86 -1.69
N ILE A 383 -10.74 22.53 -2.38
CA ILE A 383 -10.71 24.00 -2.55
C ILE A 383 -10.83 24.70 -1.19
N LYS A 384 -11.75 24.24 -0.32
CA LYS A 384 -11.87 24.74 1.07
C LYS A 384 -10.60 24.53 1.91
N ARG A 385 -9.79 23.52 1.57
CA ARG A 385 -8.49 23.28 2.21
C ARG A 385 -7.44 24.26 1.70
N LEU A 386 -7.34 24.41 0.38
CA LEU A 386 -6.37 25.30 -0.25
C LEU A 386 -6.61 26.77 0.11
N SER A 387 -7.88 27.18 0.25
CA SER A 387 -8.27 28.55 0.62
C SER A 387 -7.84 28.99 2.03
N LYS A 388 -7.22 28.10 2.83
CA LYS A 388 -6.72 28.43 4.17
C LYS A 388 -5.33 29.04 4.16
N SER A 389 -4.61 28.96 3.04
CA SER A 389 -3.28 29.56 2.88
C SER A 389 -3.19 30.21 1.51
N ASP A 390 -2.65 31.42 1.49
CA ASP A 390 -2.45 32.17 0.26
C ASP A 390 -1.42 31.47 -0.66
N GLU A 391 -0.36 30.90 -0.09
CA GLU A 391 0.64 30.12 -0.84
C GLU A 391 0.03 28.91 -1.56
N MET A 392 -0.82 28.14 -0.87
CA MET A 392 -1.53 27.00 -1.45
C MET A 392 -2.49 27.45 -2.56
N THR A 393 -3.21 28.55 -2.32
CA THR A 393 -4.16 29.12 -3.26
C THR A 393 -3.47 29.63 -4.52
N ASP A 394 -2.35 30.32 -4.39
CA ASP A 394 -1.59 30.87 -5.50
C ASP A 394 -0.94 29.79 -6.34
N SER A 395 -0.35 28.76 -5.71
CA SER A 395 0.19 27.59 -6.41
C SER A 395 -0.89 26.92 -7.27
N PHE A 396 -2.08 26.70 -6.70
CA PHE A 396 -3.21 26.12 -7.39
C PHE A 396 -3.72 26.98 -8.55
N LYS A 397 -3.89 28.30 -8.34
CA LYS A 397 -4.34 29.23 -9.38
C LYS A 397 -3.34 29.32 -10.54
N ARG A 398 -2.03 29.37 -10.23
CA ARG A 398 -0.95 29.38 -11.23
C ARG A 398 -0.96 28.10 -12.05
N PHE A 399 -1.08 26.93 -11.42
CA PHE A 399 -1.06 25.64 -12.12
C PHE A 399 -2.20 25.49 -13.13
N TYR A 400 -3.42 25.91 -12.78
CA TYR A 400 -4.56 25.84 -13.69
C TYR A 400 -4.72 27.07 -14.59
N GLU A 401 -3.93 28.12 -14.37
CA GLU A 401 -4.12 29.48 -14.92
C GLU A 401 -5.58 29.91 -14.77
N VAL A 402 -6.04 29.95 -13.51
CA VAL A 402 -7.43 30.27 -13.20
C VAL A 402 -7.65 31.77 -13.41
N PRO A 403 -8.58 32.18 -14.29
CA PRO A 403 -8.92 33.60 -14.44
C PRO A 403 -9.61 34.13 -13.17
N PRO A 404 -9.75 35.46 -13.00
CA PRO A 404 -10.58 36.02 -11.96
C PRO A 404 -12.03 35.52 -12.12
N ILE A 405 -12.49 34.68 -11.19
CA ILE A 405 -13.86 34.16 -11.18
C ILE A 405 -14.64 34.96 -10.14
N PRO A 406 -15.74 35.65 -10.53
CA PRO A 406 -16.63 36.29 -9.58
C PRO A 406 -17.44 35.22 -8.84
N ALA A 407 -17.00 34.85 -7.64
CA ALA A 407 -17.70 33.90 -6.79
C ALA A 407 -17.60 34.35 -5.33
N ASN A 408 -18.76 34.42 -4.66
CA ASN A 408 -18.84 34.77 -3.24
C ASN A 408 -18.71 33.53 -2.35
N ASP A 409 -19.04 32.35 -2.89
CA ASP A 409 -19.05 31.08 -2.16
C ASP A 409 -18.09 30.05 -2.79
N ALA A 410 -17.54 29.17 -1.93
CA ALA A 410 -16.65 28.09 -2.36
C ALA A 410 -17.32 27.11 -3.34
N ASP A 411 -18.62 26.88 -3.22
CA ASP A 411 -19.39 25.99 -4.10
C ASP A 411 -19.49 26.56 -5.52
N THR A 412 -19.91 27.82 -5.63
CA THR A 412 -19.99 28.58 -6.88
C THR A 412 -18.61 28.66 -7.55
N PHE A 413 -17.57 28.98 -6.78
CA PHE A 413 -16.20 28.97 -7.27
C PHE A 413 -15.81 27.58 -7.81
N THR A 414 -16.08 26.51 -7.06
CA THR A 414 -15.77 25.12 -7.46
C THR A 414 -16.42 24.76 -8.78
N LYS A 415 -17.69 25.14 -8.97
CA LYS A 415 -18.43 24.88 -10.20
C LYS A 415 -17.82 25.61 -11.39
N HIS A 416 -17.56 26.91 -11.27
CA HIS A 416 -16.94 27.70 -12.35
C HIS A 416 -15.51 27.24 -12.65
N PHE A 417 -14.74 26.90 -11.62
CA PHE A 417 -13.41 26.33 -11.75
C PHE A 417 -13.43 25.01 -12.54
N LEU A 418 -14.32 24.07 -12.20
CA LEU A 418 -14.41 22.80 -12.92
C LEU A 418 -14.85 22.99 -14.38
N ILE A 419 -15.70 23.98 -14.67
CA ILE A 419 -16.05 24.35 -16.05
C ILE A 419 -14.82 24.86 -16.80
N HIS A 420 -14.00 25.72 -16.16
CA HIS A 420 -12.74 26.21 -16.73
C HIS A 420 -11.78 25.06 -17.05
N VAL A 421 -11.54 24.16 -16.09
CA VAL A 421 -10.69 22.98 -16.27
C VAL A 421 -11.23 22.08 -17.38
N ALA A 422 -12.55 21.85 -17.42
CA ALA A 422 -13.17 21.01 -18.44
C ALA A 422 -12.97 21.58 -19.85
N ARG A 423 -13.11 22.90 -20.02
CA ARG A 423 -12.88 23.57 -21.31
C ARG A 423 -11.40 23.55 -21.71
N LYS A 424 -10.51 23.94 -20.79
CA LYS A 424 -9.06 24.00 -21.05
C LYS A 424 -8.46 22.63 -21.38
N ARG A 425 -8.94 21.57 -20.73
CA ARG A 425 -8.46 20.19 -20.93
C ARG A 425 -9.32 19.36 -21.91
N GLY A 426 -10.29 19.97 -22.58
CA GLY A 426 -11.14 19.27 -23.55
C GLY A 426 -12.03 18.16 -22.97
N ARG A 427 -12.36 18.22 -21.67
CA ARG A 427 -13.30 17.29 -21.01
C ARG A 427 -14.74 17.72 -21.26
N LEU A 428 -15.15 17.64 -22.52
CA LEU A 428 -16.48 18.03 -22.98
C LEU A 428 -17.32 16.79 -23.29
N GLY A 429 -18.60 16.83 -22.91
CA GLY A 429 -19.61 15.86 -23.28
C GLY A 429 -20.24 16.16 -24.64
N LYS A 430 -21.34 15.45 -24.92
CA LYS A 430 -22.14 15.68 -26.14
C LYS A 430 -22.64 17.12 -26.18
N GLY A 431 -22.59 17.74 -27.35
CA GLY A 431 -23.01 19.14 -27.54
C GLY A 431 -22.05 20.19 -26.97
N GLY A 432 -20.82 19.82 -26.59
CA GLY A 432 -19.83 20.77 -26.07
C GLY A 432 -20.06 21.17 -24.61
N ILE A 433 -20.94 20.46 -23.89
CA ILE A 433 -21.24 20.72 -22.48
C ILE A 433 -20.05 20.26 -21.63
N ALA A 434 -19.59 21.09 -20.68
CA ALA A 434 -18.49 20.73 -19.79
C ALA A 434 -18.82 19.51 -18.92
N ASN A 435 -17.96 18.49 -18.93
CA ASN A 435 -18.12 17.31 -18.08
C ASN A 435 -17.41 17.53 -16.74
N LEU A 436 -18.18 17.93 -15.73
CA LEU A 436 -17.68 18.24 -14.39
C LEU A 436 -17.08 17.03 -13.69
N ALA A 437 -17.67 15.84 -13.85
CA ALA A 437 -17.16 14.61 -13.22
C ALA A 437 -15.77 14.24 -13.77
N SER A 438 -15.60 14.25 -15.10
CA SER A 438 -14.28 13.96 -15.70
C SER A 438 -13.24 15.02 -15.37
N ALA A 439 -13.64 16.30 -15.28
CA ALA A 439 -12.75 17.37 -14.85
C ALA A 439 -12.35 17.21 -13.39
N GLY A 440 -13.30 16.92 -12.49
CA GLY A 440 -13.05 16.70 -11.08
C GLY A 440 -12.12 15.51 -10.82
N GLN A 441 -12.31 14.39 -11.53
CA GLN A 441 -11.39 13.25 -11.44
C GLN A 441 -9.97 13.62 -11.89
N SER A 442 -9.84 14.49 -12.90
CA SER A 442 -8.54 14.99 -13.34
C SER A 442 -7.89 15.86 -12.26
N VAL A 443 -8.65 16.71 -11.57
CA VAL A 443 -8.14 17.55 -10.48
C VAL A 443 -7.68 16.68 -9.30
N LEU A 444 -8.44 15.65 -8.93
CA LEU A 444 -8.05 14.71 -7.86
C LEU A 444 -6.78 13.93 -8.21
N ASN A 445 -6.55 13.60 -9.48
CA ASN A 445 -5.31 12.95 -9.92
C ASN A 445 -4.12 13.93 -9.84
N ASP A 446 -4.29 15.19 -10.27
CA ASP A 446 -3.23 16.20 -10.17
C ASP A 446 -2.86 16.49 -8.71
N TRP A 447 -3.85 16.54 -7.82
CA TRP A 447 -3.65 16.63 -6.37
C TRP A 447 -2.83 15.45 -5.85
N ARG A 448 -3.18 14.23 -6.27
CA ARG A 448 -2.48 13.01 -5.87
C ARG A 448 -1.03 12.96 -6.36
N ASP A 449 -0.79 13.46 -7.57
CA ASP A 449 0.54 13.58 -8.17
C ASP A 449 1.39 14.73 -7.58
N GLY A 450 0.82 15.56 -6.70
CA GLY A 450 1.53 16.68 -6.09
C GLY A 450 1.88 17.79 -7.10
N LYS A 451 1.02 18.02 -8.11
CA LYS A 451 1.27 19.02 -9.16
C LYS A 451 1.15 20.47 -8.70
N PHE A 452 0.42 20.68 -7.61
CA PHE A 452 0.30 21.96 -6.92
C PHE A 452 0.38 21.70 -5.41
N LEU A 453 0.69 22.77 -4.68
CA LEU A 453 0.93 22.70 -3.25
C LEU A 453 -0.36 22.54 -2.45
N GLY A 454 -0.31 21.73 -1.39
CA GLY A 454 -1.37 21.72 -0.39
C GLY A 454 -1.08 20.80 0.80
N TRP A 455 -1.44 21.26 1.99
CA TRP A 455 -1.24 20.56 3.26
C TRP A 455 -2.27 21.00 4.31
N VAL A 456 -2.28 20.31 5.45
CA VAL A 456 -3.06 20.65 6.63
C VAL A 456 -2.10 21.04 7.76
N LEU A 457 -2.43 22.06 8.55
CA LEU A 457 -1.69 22.41 9.76
C LEU A 457 -2.26 21.69 10.99
N PRO A 458 -1.43 21.31 11.98
CA PRO A 458 -1.90 20.75 13.23
C PRO A 458 -2.94 21.64 13.93
N ASN A 459 -3.91 21.04 14.62
CA ASN A 459 -4.90 21.83 15.37
C ASN A 459 -4.28 22.60 16.55
N ALA A 460 -3.14 22.14 17.08
CA ALA A 460 -2.39 22.85 18.11
C ALA A 460 -1.80 24.17 17.59
N SER A 461 -1.35 24.23 16.33
CA SER A 461 -0.84 25.48 15.75
C SER A 461 -1.96 26.47 15.40
N LYS A 462 -3.21 26.01 15.27
CA LYS A 462 -4.37 26.91 15.18
C LYS A 462 -4.63 27.64 16.50
N LYS A 463 -4.48 26.96 17.64
CA LYS A 463 -4.62 27.62 18.96
C LYS A 463 -3.53 28.68 19.16
N SER A 464 -2.28 28.38 18.81
CA SER A 464 -1.21 29.38 18.89
C SER A 464 -1.37 30.51 17.87
N ALA A 465 -1.88 30.24 16.67
CA ALA A 465 -2.18 31.28 15.67
C ALA A 465 -3.40 32.15 16.05
N GLU A 466 -4.42 31.56 16.67
CA GLU A 466 -5.57 32.28 17.24
C GLU A 466 -5.17 33.08 18.50
N GLU A 467 -4.22 32.60 19.30
CA GLU A 467 -3.65 33.35 20.44
C GLU A 467 -2.73 34.50 19.98
N LEU A 468 -1.92 34.31 18.94
CA LEU A 468 -1.13 35.37 18.30
C LEU A 468 -2.03 36.43 17.63
N GLY A 469 -3.16 36.02 17.05
CA GLY A 469 -4.17 36.93 16.51
C GLY A 469 -4.93 37.70 17.59
N LYS A 470 -5.17 37.09 18.76
CA LYS A 470 -5.84 37.75 19.91
C LYS A 470 -4.92 38.67 20.71
N GLN A 471 -3.60 38.45 20.68
CA GLN A 471 -2.63 39.33 21.35
C GLN A 471 -2.48 40.71 20.69
N GLN A 472 -3.03 40.93 19.49
CA GLN A 472 -3.07 42.25 18.85
C GLN A 472 -4.31 43.10 19.22
N GLU A 473 -5.31 42.56 19.92
CA GLU A 473 -6.55 43.31 20.23
C GLU A 473 -6.96 43.38 21.72
N SER A 474 -6.17 42.88 22.67
CA SER A 474 -6.52 43.04 24.09
C SER A 474 -5.33 43.36 24.99
N SER A 475 -4.86 44.60 24.96
CA SER A 475 -4.26 45.25 26.11
C SER A 475 -5.29 46.19 26.74
N ILE A 476 -5.92 45.75 27.82
CA ILE A 476 -6.50 46.49 28.97
C ILE A 476 -7.46 45.54 29.69
N GLY A 477 -7.20 45.24 30.97
CA GLY A 477 -8.19 44.66 31.89
C GLY A 477 -7.73 43.43 32.68
N SER A 478 -7.64 43.60 33.99
CA SER A 478 -7.14 42.69 35.03
C SER A 478 -8.00 41.46 35.35
N GLY A 479 -7.33 40.34 35.63
CA GLY A 479 -7.57 39.43 36.78
C GLY A 479 -8.84 38.57 36.81
N ALA A 480 -8.69 37.25 36.68
CA ALA A 480 -9.26 36.23 37.57
C ALA A 480 -8.83 34.82 37.14
N SER A 481 -8.43 34.04 38.14
CA SER A 481 -8.02 32.63 38.09
C SER A 481 -9.17 31.67 37.84
N HIS A 482 -9.04 30.76 36.86
CA HIS A 482 -9.71 29.45 36.91
C HIS A 482 -8.88 28.39 36.18
N ALA A 483 -8.46 27.38 36.95
CA ALA A 483 -7.84 26.15 36.47
C ALA A 483 -8.91 25.23 35.83
N PRO A 484 -8.58 24.45 34.79
CA PRO A 484 -9.37 23.30 34.43
C PRO A 484 -8.76 21.99 34.95
N GLU A 485 -9.67 21.05 35.12
CA GLU A 485 -9.61 19.79 35.86
C GLU A 485 -8.65 18.75 35.29
N LYS A 486 -8.13 17.95 36.24
CA LYS A 486 -7.35 16.72 36.03
C LYS A 486 -8.16 15.71 35.24
N VAL A 487 -7.62 15.28 34.09
CA VAL A 487 -7.95 13.99 33.48
C VAL A 487 -6.74 13.07 33.70
N GLU A 488 -7.06 11.87 34.14
CA GLU A 488 -6.22 10.92 34.84
C GLU A 488 -4.98 10.44 34.06
N GLN A 489 -3.91 10.21 34.82
CA GLN A 489 -2.58 9.82 34.35
C GLN A 489 -2.60 8.42 33.74
N THR A 490 -2.42 8.32 32.43
CA THR A 490 -1.81 7.15 31.80
C THR A 490 -0.29 7.33 31.82
N THR A 491 0.40 6.42 32.49
CA THR A 491 1.87 6.38 32.60
C THR A 491 2.50 6.32 31.22
N ILE A 492 2.96 7.48 30.74
CA ILE A 492 3.84 7.60 29.58
C ILE A 492 5.11 6.83 29.93
N VAL A 493 5.44 5.82 29.11
CA VAL A 493 6.73 5.12 29.22
C VAL A 493 7.80 6.12 28.81
N SER A 494 8.37 6.81 29.80
CA SER A 494 9.26 7.96 29.63
C SER A 494 10.68 7.59 29.22
N GLU A 495 11.04 6.31 29.27
CA GLU A 495 12.39 5.86 28.94
C GLU A 495 12.38 4.62 28.04
N TRP A 496 13.14 4.71 26.96
CA TRP A 496 13.49 3.58 26.10
C TRP A 496 14.35 2.59 26.86
N SER A 497 14.24 1.30 26.53
CA SER A 497 15.33 0.36 26.85
C SER A 497 16.61 0.88 26.18
N LYS A 498 17.74 0.87 26.90
CA LYS A 498 19.10 1.22 26.39
C LYS A 498 19.50 0.55 25.07
N GLU A 499 18.74 -0.46 24.65
CA GLU A 499 18.97 -1.31 23.48
C GLU A 499 18.34 -0.78 22.18
N PHE A 500 17.67 0.38 22.22
CA PHE A 500 17.07 1.05 21.05
C PHE A 500 17.34 2.57 21.11
N ASP A 501 18.59 2.95 20.82
CA ASP A 501 19.01 4.35 20.73
C ASP A 501 18.49 4.99 19.44
N LEU A 502 17.24 5.43 19.48
CA LEU A 502 16.65 6.26 18.43
C LEU A 502 17.03 7.75 18.57
N ASP A 503 17.61 8.16 19.70
CA ASP A 503 17.91 9.56 19.96
C ASP A 503 19.07 10.04 19.08
N ALA A 504 20.03 9.17 18.78
CA ALA A 504 21.06 9.42 17.76
C ALA A 504 20.47 9.53 16.33
N LEU A 505 19.46 8.72 16.02
CA LEU A 505 18.75 8.75 14.72
C LEU A 505 17.96 10.06 14.56
N PHE A 506 17.22 10.43 15.60
CA PHE A 506 16.36 11.61 15.62
C PHE A 506 17.17 12.89 15.70
N SER A 507 18.30 12.94 16.40
CA SER A 507 19.15 14.14 16.47
C SER A 507 19.77 14.50 15.12
N ASN A 508 20.33 13.52 14.39
CA ASN A 508 20.88 13.74 13.04
C ASN A 508 19.80 14.19 12.06
N LEU A 509 18.61 13.60 12.17
CA LEU A 509 17.48 13.91 11.33
C LEU A 509 16.84 15.27 11.67
N ASP A 510 16.77 15.62 12.95
CA ASP A 510 16.30 16.94 13.42
C ASP A 510 17.28 18.05 13.02
N ASN A 511 18.60 17.78 13.02
CA ASN A 511 19.60 18.70 12.47
C ASN A 511 19.43 18.88 10.96
N THR A 512 19.20 17.80 10.22
CA THR A 512 18.95 17.85 8.75
C THR A 512 17.69 18.65 8.42
N ILE A 513 16.63 18.51 9.22
CA ILE A 513 15.39 19.29 9.07
C ILE A 513 15.66 20.78 9.36
N LYS A 514 16.41 21.10 10.42
CA LYS A 514 16.78 22.49 10.75
C LYS A 514 17.66 23.14 9.68
N GLU A 515 18.60 22.41 9.08
CA GLU A 515 19.46 22.90 7.99
C GLU A 515 18.70 23.15 6.68
N SER A 516 17.57 22.46 6.44
CA SER A 516 16.72 22.73 5.28
C SER A 516 15.97 24.06 5.39
N ARG A 517 15.71 24.53 6.62
CA ARG A 517 15.03 25.81 6.89
C ARG A 517 15.89 27.03 6.56
N SER A 518 17.20 26.95 6.75
CA SER A 518 18.11 28.10 6.57
C SER A 518 18.38 28.46 5.11
N GLU A 519 18.27 27.51 4.19
CA GLU A 519 18.51 27.75 2.75
C GLU A 519 17.25 28.19 2.01
N ASP A 520 16.08 27.61 2.31
CA ASP A 520 14.82 28.07 1.70
C ASP A 520 14.51 29.54 2.10
N ALA A 521 14.97 29.99 3.28
CA ALA A 521 14.91 31.39 3.70
C ALA A 521 15.98 32.31 3.06
N MET A 522 16.97 31.74 2.36
CA MET A 522 17.98 32.48 1.58
C MET A 522 17.69 32.48 0.07
N GLU A 523 16.80 31.62 -0.42
CA GLU A 523 16.34 31.56 -1.81
C GLU A 523 15.02 32.33 -2.08
N GLU A 524 14.41 32.97 -1.06
CA GLU A 524 13.27 33.89 -1.19
C GLU A 524 13.66 35.33 -1.57
#